data_AF-A0ABD4TCJ8-F1
#
_entry.id   AF-A0ABD4TCJ8-F1
#
_cell.length_a   1.000
_cell.length_b   1.000
_cell.length_c   1.000
_cell.angle_alpha   90.00
_cell.angle_beta   90.00
_cell.angle_gamma   90.00
#
_symmetry.space_group_name_H-M   'P 1'
#
loop_
_entity.id
_entity.type
_entity.pdbx_description
1 polymer ?
#
loop_
_entity_poly.entity_id
_entity_poly.type
_entity_poly.pdbx_seq_one_letter_code
_entity_poly.pdbx_strand_id
1 'polypeptide(L)'
;MNTPVTGESKNPGFSALLSLVFVGLGQAYNGQFLRGVLILVGTLLWGIYFAPAGAAVWLYGACDAYATARRMNGGTVPYRESSIAAVLLFLAVWLIGLLLLPAVSTVTAGLSWW
;
A
#
# COMPACT_ATOMS: atom_id res chain seq x y z
N MET A 1 -24.08 -17.87 24.67
CA MET A 1 -23.67 -16.46 24.65
C MET A 1 -22.36 -16.39 23.88
N ASN A 2 -22.39 -15.90 22.64
CA ASN A 2 -21.15 -15.65 21.89
C ASN A 2 -20.52 -14.41 22.52
N THR A 3 -19.34 -14.56 23.12
CA THR A 3 -18.58 -13.44 23.64
C THR A 3 -18.33 -12.44 22.51
N PRO A 4 -18.57 -11.13 22.68
CA PRO A 4 -18.14 -10.17 21.69
C PRO A 4 -16.61 -10.27 21.63
N VAL A 5 -16.08 -10.71 20.50
CA VAL A 5 -14.65 -10.58 20.21
C VAL A 5 -14.31 -9.11 20.37
N THR A 6 -13.63 -8.76 21.46
CA THR A 6 -13.11 -7.42 21.76
C THR A 6 -11.89 -7.11 20.88
N GLY A 7 -11.95 -7.48 19.59
CA GLY A 7 -10.96 -7.09 18.61
C GLY A 7 -11.32 -5.71 18.11
N GLU A 8 -10.46 -4.72 18.34
CA GLU A 8 -10.62 -3.38 17.77
C GLU A 8 -10.93 -3.48 16.27
N SER A 9 -12.08 -2.95 15.86
CA SER A 9 -12.45 -2.87 14.45
C SER A 9 -11.49 -1.96 13.70
N LYS A 10 -10.98 -2.37 12.54
CA LYS A 10 -10.17 -1.51 11.67
C LYS A 10 -11.02 -0.37 11.13
N ASN A 11 -10.44 0.82 10.91
CA ASN A 11 -11.16 1.90 10.22
C ASN A 11 -10.91 1.80 8.70
N PRO A 12 -11.90 1.42 7.86
CA PRO A 12 -11.69 1.26 6.43
C PRO A 12 -11.40 2.57 5.70
N GLY A 13 -12.02 3.67 6.12
CA GLY A 13 -11.78 4.99 5.54
C GLY A 13 -10.37 5.49 5.83
N PHE A 14 -9.89 5.27 7.05
CA PHE A 14 -8.51 5.57 7.41
C PHE A 14 -7.52 4.74 6.60
N SER A 15 -7.74 3.42 6.48
CA SER A 15 -6.90 2.53 5.67
C SER A 15 -6.82 2.95 4.20
N ALA A 16 -7.96 3.33 3.61
CA ALA A 16 -8.01 3.87 2.25
C ALA A 16 -7.21 5.17 2.10
N LEU A 17 -7.41 6.11 3.04
CA LEU A 17 -6.70 7.39 3.05
C LEU A 17 -5.19 7.21 3.19
N LEU A 18 -4.74 6.28 4.06
CA LEU A 18 -3.33 5.93 4.19
C LEU A 18 -2.76 5.45 2.86
N SER A 19 -3.45 4.57 2.12
CA SER A 19 -3.01 4.12 0.80
C SER A 19 -3.09 5.18 -0.29
N LEU A 20 -3.97 6.18 -0.17
CA LEU A 20 -3.98 7.33 -1.06
C LEU A 20 -2.76 8.22 -0.82
N VAL A 21 -2.47 8.59 0.44
CA VAL A 21 -1.34 9.47 0.75
C VAL A 21 0.01 8.75 0.54
N PHE A 22 0.10 7.51 0.99
CA PHE A 22 1.29 6.67 0.86
C PHE A 22 0.88 5.35 0.21
N VAL A 23 1.14 5.21 -1.09
CA VAL A 23 0.75 4.01 -1.85
C VAL A 23 1.19 2.72 -1.14
N GLY A 24 0.22 1.82 -0.91
CA GLY A 24 0.42 0.53 -0.23
C GLY A 24 0.43 0.57 1.31
N LEU A 25 0.36 1.74 1.95
CA LEU A 25 0.46 1.86 3.41
C LEU A 25 -0.79 1.37 4.14
N GLY A 26 -1.99 1.54 3.57
CA GLY A 26 -3.24 0.99 4.11
C GLY A 26 -3.22 -0.54 4.19
N GLN A 27 -2.54 -1.21 3.25
CA GLN A 27 -2.30 -2.66 3.31
C GLN A 27 -1.38 -3.03 4.48
N ALA A 28 -0.31 -2.27 4.71
CA ALA A 28 0.55 -2.46 5.89
C ALA A 28 -0.22 -2.22 7.19
N TYR A 29 -1.07 -1.19 7.25
CA TYR A 29 -2.00 -0.95 8.37
C TYR A 29 -2.96 -2.13 8.56
N ASN A 30 -3.48 -2.74 7.50
CA ASN A 30 -4.31 -3.94 7.59
C ASN A 30 -3.52 -5.22 7.92
N GLY A 31 -2.22 -5.14 8.22
CA GLY A 31 -1.36 -6.30 8.51
C GLY A 31 -0.98 -7.12 7.27
N GLN A 32 -1.15 -6.56 6.07
CA GLN A 32 -0.84 -7.17 4.78
C GLN A 32 0.39 -6.52 4.12
N PHE A 33 1.53 -6.53 4.83
CA PHE A 33 2.78 -5.88 4.41
C PHE A 33 3.18 -6.22 2.96
N LEU A 34 3.24 -7.51 2.61
CA LEU A 34 3.68 -7.93 1.27
C LEU A 34 2.78 -7.40 0.15
N ARG A 35 1.45 -7.33 0.39
CA ARG A 35 0.51 -6.75 -0.58
C ARG A 35 0.74 -5.25 -0.75
N GLY A 36 1.01 -4.54 0.34
CA GLY A 36 1.40 -3.13 0.28
C GLY A 36 2.64 -2.92 -0.58
N VAL A 37 3.67 -3.76 -0.42
CA VAL A 37 4.91 -3.67 -1.19
C VAL A 37 4.66 -3.95 -2.67
N LEU A 38 3.84 -4.94 -3.01
CA LEU A 38 3.49 -5.24 -4.41
C LEU A 38 2.74 -4.08 -5.07
N ILE A 39 1.83 -3.42 -4.35
CA ILE A 39 1.10 -2.25 -4.86
C ILE A 39 2.04 -1.04 -5.03
N LEU A 40 2.95 -0.81 -4.08
CA LEU A 40 3.99 0.22 -4.19
C LEU A 40 4.85 -0.02 -5.44
N VAL A 41 5.44 -1.20 -5.56
CA VAL A 41 6.30 -1.55 -6.71
C VAL A 41 5.53 -1.47 -8.02
N GLY A 42 4.31 -2.03 -8.09
CA GLY A 42 3.47 -1.96 -9.28
C GLY A 42 3.14 -0.53 -9.69
N THR A 43 2.83 0.34 -8.72
CA THR A 43 2.56 1.76 -8.96
C THR A 43 3.80 2.48 -9.47
N LEU A 44 4.98 2.24 -8.88
CA LEU A 44 6.22 2.88 -9.29
C LEU A 44 6.66 2.42 -10.69
N LEU A 45 6.66 1.11 -10.94
CA LEU A 45 7.04 0.56 -12.24
C LEU A 45 6.14 1.12 -13.36
N TRP A 46 4.83 0.97 -13.24
CA TRP A 46 3.91 1.50 -14.25
C TRP A 46 3.88 3.02 -14.27
N GLY A 47 4.05 3.70 -13.14
CA GLY A 47 4.11 5.16 -13.07
C GLY A 47 5.28 5.76 -13.85
N ILE A 48 6.44 5.10 -13.85
CA ILE A 48 7.63 5.53 -14.59
C ILE A 48 7.46 5.33 -16.10
N TYR A 49 6.91 4.19 -16.54
CA TYR A 49 6.78 3.87 -17.97
C TYR A 49 5.50 4.40 -18.62
N PHE A 50 4.39 4.44 -17.87
CA PHE A 50 3.08 4.86 -18.35
C PHE A 50 2.20 5.35 -17.19
N ALA A 51 2.31 6.64 -16.87
CA ALA A 51 1.65 7.28 -15.72
C ALA A 51 0.17 6.92 -15.51
N PRO A 52 -0.69 6.81 -16.54
CA PRO A 52 -2.08 6.40 -16.35
C PRO A 52 -2.24 4.99 -15.77
N ALA A 53 -1.39 4.03 -16.16
CA ALA A 53 -1.42 2.70 -15.57
C ALA A 53 -0.92 2.71 -14.11
N GLY A 54 0.11 3.51 -13.80
CA GLY A 54 0.55 3.70 -12.42
C GLY A 54 -0.57 4.26 -11.53
N ALA A 55 -1.27 5.30 -12.01
CA ALA A 55 -2.42 5.87 -11.32
C ALA A 55 -3.55 4.87 -11.12
N ALA A 56 -3.83 4.00 -12.10
CA ALA A 56 -4.82 2.95 -11.96
C ALA A 56 -4.46 1.93 -10.86
N VAL A 57 -3.19 1.50 -10.78
CA VAL A 57 -2.71 0.60 -9.71
C VAL A 57 -2.77 1.28 -8.33
N TRP A 58 -2.43 2.57 -8.27
CA TRP A 58 -2.53 3.36 -7.04
C TRP A 58 -3.96 3.47 -6.51
N LEU A 59 -4.92 3.84 -7.37
CA LEU A 59 -6.33 3.91 -7.02
C LEU A 59 -6.90 2.54 -6.65
N TYR A 60 -6.52 1.50 -7.40
CA TYR A 60 -6.85 0.12 -7.04
C TYR A 60 -6.35 -0.22 -5.62
N GLY A 61 -5.13 0.20 -5.27
CA GLY A 61 -4.57 -0.01 -3.94
C GLY A 61 -5.36 0.66 -2.82
N ALA A 62 -5.88 1.87 -3.05
CA ALA A 62 -6.76 2.53 -2.06
C ALA A 62 -8.09 1.76 -1.88
N CYS A 63 -8.72 1.35 -2.98
CA CYS A 63 -9.96 0.56 -2.96
C CYS A 63 -9.75 -0.82 -2.30
N ASP A 64 -8.62 -1.48 -2.57
CA ASP A 64 -8.25 -2.77 -1.98
C ASP A 64 -8.02 -2.66 -0.47
N ALA A 65 -7.34 -1.59 0.00
CA ALA A 65 -7.14 -1.33 1.42
C ALA A 65 -8.47 -1.12 2.16
N TYR A 66 -9.38 -0.33 1.56
CA TYR A 66 -10.74 -0.14 2.07
C TYR A 66 -11.51 -1.46 2.16
N ALA A 67 -11.56 -2.20 1.06
CA ALA A 67 -12.32 -3.45 0.96
C ALA A 67 -11.77 -4.50 1.95
N THR A 68 -10.45 -4.59 2.10
CA THR A 68 -9.80 -5.50 3.04
C THR A 68 -10.15 -5.16 4.49
N ALA A 69 -10.05 -3.90 4.89
CA ALA A 69 -10.42 -3.48 6.25
C ALA A 69 -11.91 -3.77 6.55
N ARG A 70 -12.80 -3.49 5.59
CA ARG A 70 -14.24 -3.79 5.70
C ARG A 70 -14.49 -5.30 5.82
N ARG A 71 -13.77 -6.13 5.06
CA ARG A 71 -13.87 -7.59 5.10
C ARG A 71 -13.36 -8.18 6.42
N MET A 72 -12.31 -7.60 7.01
CA MET A 72 -11.80 -7.97 8.34
C MET A 72 -12.82 -7.66 9.44
N ASN A 73 -13.42 -6.47 9.40
CA ASN A 73 -14.48 -6.10 10.35
C ASN A 73 -15.72 -6.99 10.22
N GLY A 74 -16.04 -7.42 8.99
CA GLY A 74 -17.15 -8.34 8.72
C GLY A 74 -16.83 -9.81 8.98
N GLY A 75 -15.64 -10.15 9.50
CA GLY A 75 -15.23 -11.53 9.80
C GLY A 75 -14.99 -12.43 8.58
N THR A 76 -15.11 -11.89 7.36
CA THR A 76 -14.89 -12.64 6.11
C THR A 76 -13.41 -12.89 5.79
N VAL A 77 -12.52 -12.09 6.38
CA VAL A 77 -11.07 -12.23 6.28
C VAL A 77 -10.51 -12.23 7.71
N PRO A 78 -9.55 -13.11 8.05
CA PRO A 78 -8.99 -13.15 9.39
C PRO A 78 -8.38 -11.80 9.77
N TYR A 79 -8.72 -11.33 10.97
CA TYR A 79 -8.11 -10.14 11.53
C TYR A 79 -6.60 -10.36 11.72
N ARG A 80 -5.81 -9.38 11.27
CA ARG A 80 -4.38 -9.29 11.58
C ARG A 80 -4.15 -8.08 12.45
N GLU A 81 -3.37 -8.28 13.51
CA GLU A 81 -2.86 -7.18 14.31
C GLU A 81 -1.95 -6.30 13.45
N SER A 82 -2.14 -4.99 13.58
CA SER A 82 -1.27 -4.02 12.92
C SER A 82 0.03 -3.99 13.70
N SER A 83 1.08 -4.58 13.17
CA SER A 83 2.41 -4.41 13.75
C SER A 83 2.90 -2.99 13.43
N ILE A 84 3.08 -2.16 14.46
CA ILE A 84 3.68 -0.82 14.31
C ILE A 84 5.06 -0.94 13.65
N ALA A 85 5.83 -1.98 14.00
CA ALA A 85 7.11 -2.27 13.36
C ALA A 85 6.96 -2.51 11.85
N ALA A 86 5.91 -3.21 11.40
CA ALA A 86 5.66 -3.42 9.98
C ALA A 86 5.27 -2.11 9.27
N VAL A 87 4.51 -1.22 9.92
CA VAL A 87 4.18 0.11 9.37
C VAL A 87 5.43 0.97 9.27
N LEU A 88 6.27 1.02 10.30
CA LEU A 88 7.54 1.76 10.29
C LEU A 88 8.51 1.21 9.24
N LEU A 89 8.64 -0.12 9.15
CA LEU A 89 9.43 -0.77 8.12
C LEU A 89 8.91 -0.44 6.72
N PHE A 90 7.58 -0.40 6.54
CA PHE A 90 6.98 -0.04 5.27
C PHE A 90 7.30 1.40 4.89
N LEU A 91 7.21 2.33 5.85
CA LEU A 91 7.61 3.72 5.63
C LEU A 91 9.10 3.83 5.28
N ALA A 92 9.97 3.04 5.90
CA ALA A 92 11.39 3.00 5.53
C ALA A 92 11.58 2.51 4.08
N VAL A 93 10.89 1.43 3.68
CA VAL A 93 10.88 0.95 2.28
C VAL A 93 10.37 2.02 1.32
N TRP A 94 9.30 2.72 1.71
CA TRP A 94 8.71 3.80 0.92
C TRP A 94 9.70 4.96 0.71
N LEU A 95 10.40 5.39 1.78
CA LEU A 95 11.43 6.44 1.71
C LEU A 95 12.61 6.02 0.83
N ILE A 96 13.07 4.77 0.95
CA ILE A 96 14.12 4.23 0.08
C ILE A 96 13.66 4.27 -1.39
N GLY A 97 12.43 3.84 -1.67
CA GLY A 97 11.84 3.90 -3.01
C GLY A 97 11.83 5.33 -3.57
N LEU A 98 11.43 6.32 -2.77
CA LEU A 98 11.44 7.73 -3.15
C LEU A 98 12.86 8.25 -3.44
N LEU A 99 13.85 7.86 -2.63
CA LEU A 99 15.25 8.25 -2.83
C LEU A 99 15.87 7.63 -4.08
N LEU A 100 15.45 6.42 -4.45
CA LEU A 100 15.95 5.71 -5.64
C LEU A 100 15.27 6.17 -6.94
N LEU A 101 14.05 6.72 -6.87
CA LEU A 101 13.25 7.08 -8.04
C LEU A 101 13.95 8.09 -9.00
N PRO A 102 14.63 9.16 -8.52
CA PRO A 102 15.35 10.07 -9.39
C PRO A 102 16.50 9.40 -10.13
N ALA A 103 17.25 8.52 -9.46
CA ALA A 103 18.38 7.81 -10.05
C ALA A 103 17.93 6.89 -11.20
N VAL A 104 16.81 6.18 -11.03
CA VAL A 104 16.21 5.35 -12.09
C VAL A 104 15.79 6.21 -13.27
N SER A 105 15.15 7.35 -13.02
CA SER A 105 14.68 8.27 -14.06
C SER A 105 15.84 8.89 -14.86
N THR A 106 16.98 9.17 -14.22
CA THR A 106 18.17 9.69 -14.93
C THR A 106 18.83 8.65 -15.81
N VAL A 107 18.83 7.38 -15.40
CA VAL A 107 19.41 6.28 -16.19
C VAL A 107 18.55 6.01 -17.44
N THR A 108 17.23 5.96 -17.30
CA THR A 108 16.32 5.74 -18.45
C THR A 108 16.38 6.89 -19.44
N ALA A 109 16.46 8.14 -18.98
CA ALA A 109 16.64 9.30 -19.84
C ALA A 109 18.02 9.29 -20.55
N GLY A 110 19.10 8.95 -19.84
CA GLY A 110 20.45 8.89 -20.40
C GLY A 110 20.64 7.81 -21.48
N LEU A 111 19.86 6.72 -21.43
CA LEU A 111 19.87 5.65 -22.43
C LEU A 111 19.09 6.00 -23.71
N SER A 112 18.29 7.07 -23.72
CA SER A 112 17.39 7.42 -24.83
C SER A 112 17.96 8.38 -25.89
N TRP A 113 19.27 8.65 -25.87
CA TRP A 113 19.96 9.63 -26.76
C TRP A 113 20.83 9.01 -27.88
N TRP A 114 20.41 7.88 -28.48
CA TRP A 114 21.06 7.29 -29.65
C TRP A 114 20.04 6.99 -30.75
#